data_AF-T1AII3-F1
#
_entry.id   AF-T1AII3-F1
#
_cell.length_a   1.000
_cell.length_b   1.000
_cell.length_c   1.000
_cell.angle_alpha   90.00
_cell.angle_beta   90.00
_cell.angle_gamma   90.00
#
_symmetry.space_group_name_H-M   'P 1'
#
loop_
_entity.id
_entity.type
_entity.pdbx_description
1 polymer ?
#
loop_
_entity_poly.entity_id
_entity_poly.type
_entity_poly.pdbx_seq_one_letter_code
_entity_poly.pdbx_strand_id
1 'polypeptide(L)'
;MSAICPTQNLAKAKAYLAAAGNPNGFSFTAMTSTALDSTSAAQATTLQAQLAQVGITMTINNLDSNSYIQDWLAGKFQAAFAENGADPNPYVMYDRYFGAGADLKVPAGYVNPTIQKL
;
A
#
# COMPACT_ATOMS: atom_id res chain seq x y z
N MET A 1 -6.32 14.27 -22.15
CA MET A 1 -6.36 14.19 -20.68
C MET A 1 -5.55 12.97 -20.27
N SER A 2 -4.33 13.16 -19.78
CA SER A 2 -3.53 12.06 -19.24
C SER A 2 -4.14 11.68 -17.89
N ALA A 3 -4.74 10.50 -17.76
CA ALA A 3 -5.16 10.03 -16.46
C ALA A 3 -3.89 9.84 -15.61
N ILE A 4 -3.75 10.61 -14.52
CA ILE A 4 -2.68 10.47 -13.53
C ILE A 4 -2.71 9.05 -12.91
N CYS A 5 -3.87 8.38 -12.96
CA CYS A 5 -4.06 7.02 -12.52
C CYS A 5 -4.01 6.02 -13.69
N PRO A 6 -3.24 4.93 -13.58
CA PRO A 6 -3.26 3.85 -14.57
C PRO A 6 -4.63 3.17 -14.61
N THR A 7 -5.10 2.81 -15.80
CA THR A 7 -6.25 1.92 -15.98
C THR A 7 -5.83 0.46 -15.83
N GLN A 8 -6.72 -0.41 -15.37
CA GLN A 8 -6.43 -1.84 -15.22
C GLN A 8 -5.97 -2.45 -16.56
N ASN A 9 -4.87 -3.21 -16.53
CA ASN A 9 -4.34 -3.93 -17.67
C ASN A 9 -3.67 -5.24 -17.24
N LEU A 10 -4.41 -6.35 -17.37
CA LEU A 10 -3.96 -7.68 -16.92
C LEU A 10 -2.77 -8.20 -17.73
N ALA A 11 -2.72 -7.92 -19.04
CA ALA A 11 -1.62 -8.35 -19.91
C ALA A 11 -0.30 -7.68 -19.48
N LYS A 12 -0.35 -6.38 -19.19
CA LYS A 12 0.81 -5.62 -18.73
C LYS A 12 1.27 -6.05 -17.33
N ALA A 13 0.33 -6.32 -16.42
CA ALA A 13 0.63 -6.85 -15.10
C ALA A 13 1.35 -8.23 -15.18
N LYS A 14 0.85 -9.15 -16.01
CA LYS A 14 1.50 -10.46 -16.25
C LYS A 14 2.88 -10.31 -16.88
N ALA A 15 3.05 -9.38 -17.82
CA ALA A 15 4.35 -9.09 -18.42
C ALA A 15 5.37 -8.59 -17.38
N TYR A 16 4.95 -7.70 -16.47
CA TYR A 16 5.82 -7.24 -15.38
C TYR A 16 6.17 -8.35 -14.39
N LEU A 17 5.20 -9.21 -14.05
CA LEU A 17 5.45 -10.38 -13.21
C LEU A 17 6.49 -11.32 -13.83
N ALA A 18 6.36 -11.63 -15.12
CA ALA A 18 7.32 -12.47 -15.83
C ALA A 18 8.72 -11.81 -15.90
N ALA A 19 8.80 -10.52 -16.21
CA ALA A 19 10.06 -9.77 -16.24
C ALA A 19 10.74 -9.69 -14.86
N ALA A 20 9.95 -9.71 -13.78
CA ALA A 20 10.44 -9.76 -12.40
C ALA A 20 10.77 -11.19 -11.92
N GLY A 21 10.72 -12.21 -12.78
CA GLY A 21 11.01 -13.60 -12.43
C GLY A 21 9.89 -14.34 -11.71
N ASN A 22 8.67 -13.78 -11.65
CA ASN A 22 7.49 -14.35 -10.99
C ASN A 22 6.35 -14.60 -12.00
N PRO A 23 6.55 -15.35 -13.10
CA PRO A 23 5.55 -15.50 -14.17
C PRO A 23 4.23 -16.14 -13.70
N ASN A 24 4.27 -16.88 -12.58
CA ASN A 24 3.10 -17.53 -11.97
C ASN A 24 2.54 -16.74 -10.78
N GLY A 25 3.02 -15.51 -10.56
CA GLY A 25 2.70 -14.71 -9.38
C GLY A 25 3.49 -15.12 -8.13
N PHE A 26 3.04 -14.62 -6.99
CA PHE A 26 3.60 -14.86 -5.66
C PHE A 26 2.51 -14.71 -4.60
N SER A 27 2.83 -15.09 -3.36
CA SER A 27 1.92 -14.95 -2.22
C SER A 27 2.43 -13.93 -1.21
N PHE A 28 1.52 -13.17 -0.62
CA PHE A 28 1.82 -12.26 0.49
C PHE A 28 0.59 -12.05 1.38
N THR A 29 0.81 -11.52 2.57
CA THR A 29 -0.22 -11.13 3.53
C THR A 29 -0.32 -9.61 3.59
N ALA A 30 -1.53 -9.08 3.43
CA ALA A 30 -1.83 -7.67 3.64
C ALA A 30 -2.58 -7.48 4.95
N MET A 31 -2.09 -6.59 5.81
CA MET A 31 -2.82 -6.17 7.00
C MET A 31 -3.87 -5.11 6.67
N THR A 32 -4.99 -5.15 7.38
CA THR A 32 -6.07 -4.16 7.33
C THR A 32 -6.67 -4.02 8.72
N SER A 33 -7.44 -2.95 8.97
CA SER A 33 -8.27 -2.87 10.19
C SER A 33 -9.61 -2.21 9.90
N THR A 34 -10.68 -3.01 9.93
CA THR A 34 -12.06 -2.52 9.78
C THR A 34 -12.52 -1.64 10.96
N ALA A 35 -11.79 -1.69 12.07
CA ALA A 35 -12.05 -0.85 13.25
C ALA A 35 -11.41 0.55 13.12
N LEU A 36 -10.46 0.74 12.20
CA LEU A 36 -9.87 2.04 11.89
C LEU A 36 -10.52 2.69 10.67
N ASP A 37 -10.81 1.89 9.64
CA ASP A 37 -11.47 2.33 8.41
C ASP A 37 -12.58 1.34 8.05
N SER A 38 -13.83 1.81 8.07
CA SER A 38 -14.99 0.96 7.77
C SER A 38 -15.05 0.50 6.30
N THR A 39 -14.32 1.16 5.41
CA THR A 39 -14.24 0.83 3.97
C THR A 39 -13.13 -0.18 3.66
N SER A 40 -12.20 -0.41 4.59
CA SER A 40 -10.98 -1.19 4.36
C SER A 40 -11.27 -2.64 3.96
N ALA A 41 -12.35 -3.25 4.46
CA ALA A 41 -12.77 -4.61 4.08
C ALA A 41 -13.11 -4.70 2.59
N ALA A 42 -13.86 -3.74 2.06
CA ALA A 42 -14.25 -3.70 0.66
C ALA A 42 -13.03 -3.47 -0.24
N GLN A 43 -12.11 -2.60 0.19
CA GLN A 43 -10.84 -2.36 -0.51
C GLN A 43 -9.99 -3.64 -0.56
N ALA A 44 -9.81 -4.32 0.59
CA ALA A 44 -8.98 -5.52 0.70
C ALA A 44 -9.51 -6.68 -0.13
N THR A 45 -10.81 -6.96 -0.05
CA THR A 45 -11.46 -8.02 -0.84
C THR A 45 -11.45 -7.72 -2.34
N THR A 46 -11.66 -6.46 -2.73
CA THR A 46 -11.56 -6.05 -4.13
C THR A 46 -10.15 -6.25 -4.68
N LEU A 47 -9.13 -5.81 -3.94
CA LEU A 47 -7.74 -5.96 -4.36
C LEU A 47 -7.34 -7.44 -4.43
N GLN A 48 -7.76 -8.26 -3.45
CA GLN A 48 -7.54 -9.71 -3.46
C GLN A 48 -8.06 -10.35 -4.75
N ALA A 49 -9.30 -10.04 -5.14
CA ALA A 49 -9.93 -10.57 -6.34
C ALA A 49 -9.22 -10.09 -7.62
N GLN A 50 -8.75 -8.84 -7.65
CA GLN A 50 -8.03 -8.30 -8.81
C GLN A 50 -6.64 -8.92 -8.97
N LEU A 51 -5.89 -9.08 -7.87
CA LEU A 51 -4.55 -9.69 -7.86
C LEU A 51 -4.58 -11.17 -8.27
N ALA A 52 -5.62 -11.90 -7.88
CA ALA A 52 -5.81 -13.30 -8.25
C ALA A 52 -5.89 -13.51 -9.77
N GLN A 53 -6.39 -12.54 -10.54
CA GLN A 53 -6.50 -12.63 -12.01
C GLN A 53 -5.14 -12.72 -12.73
N VAL A 54 -4.06 -12.36 -12.03
CA VAL A 54 -2.68 -12.43 -12.53
C VAL A 54 -1.81 -13.41 -11.73
N GLY A 55 -2.42 -14.27 -10.90
CA GLY A 55 -1.72 -15.32 -10.15
C GLY A 55 -1.14 -14.86 -8.81
N ILE A 56 -1.37 -13.61 -8.39
CA ILE A 56 -0.92 -13.14 -7.08
C ILE A 56 -1.94 -13.55 -6.02
N THR A 57 -1.49 -14.27 -4.99
CA THR A 57 -2.32 -14.71 -3.87
C THR A 57 -2.12 -13.77 -2.68
N MET A 58 -3.14 -12.97 -2.36
CA MET A 58 -3.11 -12.09 -1.19
C MET A 58 -3.93 -12.68 -0.04
N THR A 59 -3.33 -12.89 1.12
CA THR A 59 -4.04 -13.22 2.37
C THR A 59 -4.39 -11.93 3.10
N ILE A 60 -5.65 -11.77 3.53
CA ILE A 60 -6.09 -10.60 4.29
C ILE A 60 -5.95 -10.91 5.77
N ASN A 61 -5.20 -10.08 6.50
CA ASN A 61 -5.08 -10.12 7.95
C ASN A 61 -5.80 -8.91 8.56
N ASN A 62 -7.03 -9.10 9.03
CA ASN A 62 -7.79 -8.04 9.70
C ASN A 62 -7.42 -7.98 11.18
N LEU A 63 -6.81 -6.88 11.60
CA LEU A 63 -6.35 -6.65 12.97
C LEU A 63 -7.30 -5.69 13.69
N ASP A 64 -7.33 -5.79 15.02
CA ASP A 64 -7.89 -4.72 15.84
C ASP A 64 -7.06 -3.42 15.70
N SER A 65 -7.66 -2.28 16.05
CA SER A 65 -7.05 -0.96 15.85
C SER A 65 -5.68 -0.81 16.52
N ASN A 66 -5.51 -1.33 17.73
CA ASN A 66 -4.25 -1.15 18.47
C ASN A 66 -3.14 -2.01 17.87
N SER A 67 -3.42 -3.29 17.61
CA SER A 67 -2.45 -4.18 16.95
C SER A 67 -2.05 -3.66 15.58
N TYR A 68 -3.00 -3.16 14.79
CA TYR A 68 -2.72 -2.56 13.49
C TYR A 68 -1.76 -1.37 13.60
N ILE A 69 -2.05 -0.40 14.48
CA ILE A 69 -1.20 0.80 14.62
C ILE A 69 0.22 0.44 15.04
N GLN A 70 0.37 -0.48 16.00
CA GLN A 70 1.69 -0.90 16.49
C GLN A 70 2.51 -1.57 15.40
N ASP A 71 1.93 -2.52 14.66
CA ASP A 71 2.62 -3.22 13.58
C ASP A 71 2.92 -2.29 12.40
N TRP A 72 2.01 -1.36 12.08
CA TRP A 72 2.20 -0.39 11.00
C TRP A 72 3.35 0.57 11.31
N LEU A 73 3.35 1.21 12.48
CA LEU A 73 4.42 2.14 12.87
C LEU A 73 5.78 1.44 13.00
N ALA A 74 5.79 0.15 13.34
CA ALA A 74 7.00 -0.66 13.39
C ALA A 74 7.44 -1.23 12.04
N GLY A 75 6.67 -1.05 10.96
CA GLY A 75 6.96 -1.61 9.63
C GLY A 75 6.85 -3.14 9.57
N LYS A 76 6.07 -3.76 10.47
CA LYS A 76 5.92 -5.22 10.59
C LYS A 76 4.84 -5.78 9.66
N PHE A 77 4.99 -5.56 8.36
CA PHE A 77 4.03 -6.05 7.36
C PHE A 77 4.66 -6.26 6.00
N GLN A 78 4.02 -7.07 5.16
CA GLN A 78 4.39 -7.19 3.74
C GLN A 78 3.61 -6.17 2.89
N ALA A 79 2.36 -5.90 3.24
CA ALA A 79 1.53 -4.83 2.69
C ALA A 79 0.50 -4.37 3.74
N ALA A 80 0.02 -3.13 3.64
CA ALA A 80 -0.95 -2.56 4.57
C ALA A 80 -1.98 -1.67 3.84
N PHE A 81 -3.26 -1.78 4.24
CA PHE A 81 -4.31 -0.84 3.88
C PHE A 81 -4.34 0.30 4.89
N ALA A 82 -3.68 1.41 4.56
CA ALA A 82 -3.54 2.55 5.45
C ALA A 82 -4.38 3.74 4.98
N GLU A 83 -5.28 4.18 5.84
CA GLU A 83 -5.95 5.47 5.75
C GLU A 83 -5.29 6.45 6.73
N ASN A 84 -4.96 7.66 6.26
CA ASN A 84 -4.44 8.72 7.11
C ASN A 84 -5.23 9.99 6.82
N GLY A 85 -5.63 10.69 7.89
CA GLY A 85 -6.38 11.93 7.78
C GLY A 85 -5.63 12.96 6.92
N ALA A 86 -6.38 13.64 6.06
CA ALA A 86 -5.86 14.68 5.16
C ALA A 86 -5.71 16.03 5.88
N ASP A 87 -4.91 16.92 5.27
CA ASP A 87 -4.69 18.29 5.73
C ASP A 87 -4.95 19.25 4.56
N PRO A 88 -5.58 20.43 4.78
CA PRO A 88 -5.78 21.43 3.73
C PRO A 88 -4.47 21.93 3.10
N ASN A 89 -3.36 21.91 3.85
CA ASN A 89 -2.03 22.15 3.32
C ASN A 89 -1.47 20.84 2.72
N PRO A 90 -1.32 20.74 1.38
CA PRO A 90 -0.85 19.52 0.75
C PRO A 90 0.57 19.13 1.16
N TYR A 91 1.38 20.09 1.61
CA TYR A 91 2.75 19.82 2.08
C TYR A 91 2.77 18.95 3.35
N VAL A 92 1.76 19.05 4.23
CA VAL A 92 1.74 18.28 5.49
C VAL A 92 1.68 16.78 5.21
N MET A 93 0.87 16.34 4.23
CA MET A 93 0.82 14.94 3.84
C MET A 93 2.14 14.48 3.21
N TYR A 94 2.75 15.33 2.40
CA TYR A 94 4.01 15.01 1.76
C TYR A 94 5.15 14.85 2.77
N ASP A 95 5.36 15.87 3.62
CA ASP A 95 6.44 15.94 4.60
C ASP A 95 6.38 14.79 5.60
N ARG A 96 5.16 14.41 6.00
CA ARG A 96 4.92 13.31 6.94
C ARG A 96 5.45 11.95 6.46
N TYR A 97 5.51 11.70 5.15
CA TYR A 97 6.05 10.45 4.58
C TYR A 97 7.43 10.58 3.96
N PHE A 98 7.70 11.71 3.30
CA PHE A 98 8.84 11.84 2.38
C PHE A 98 9.79 13.00 2.72
N GLY A 99 9.44 13.84 3.69
CA GLY A 99 10.28 14.93 4.16
C GLY A 99 11.54 14.47 4.88
N ALA A 100 12.46 15.41 5.11
CA ALA A 100 13.64 15.17 5.93
C ALA A 100 13.20 14.99 7.39
N GLY A 101 13.33 13.77 7.91
CA GLY A 101 12.87 13.46 9.27
C GLY A 101 11.43 12.99 9.39
N ALA A 102 10.74 12.74 8.26
CA ALA A 102 9.37 12.25 8.18
C ALA A 102 8.99 11.19 9.24
N ASP A 103 7.88 11.43 9.94
CA ASP A 103 7.36 10.56 11.00
C ASP A 103 6.97 9.18 10.47
N LEU A 104 6.46 9.11 9.24
CA LEU A 104 5.97 7.89 8.60
C LEU A 104 6.97 7.28 7.61
N LYS A 105 8.26 7.66 7.67
CA LYS A 105 9.30 7.06 6.82
C LYS A 105 9.43 5.54 6.99
N VAL A 106 9.15 5.02 8.19
CA VAL A 106 9.21 3.58 8.50
C VAL A 106 8.10 2.83 7.76
N PRO A 107 6.81 3.14 7.98
CA PRO A 107 5.74 2.50 7.20
C PRO A 107 5.80 2.82 5.70
N ALA A 108 6.37 3.95 5.28
CA ALA A 108 6.60 4.23 3.85
C ALA A 108 7.59 3.25 3.21
N GLY A 109 8.55 2.74 3.98
CA GLY A 109 9.65 1.91 3.47
C GLY A 109 10.52 2.59 2.43
N TYR A 110 10.46 3.93 2.32
CA TYR A 110 11.08 4.69 1.23
C TYR A 110 11.69 5.99 1.73
N VAL A 111 12.98 6.19 1.42
CA VAL A 111 13.73 7.42 1.71
C VAL A 111 14.55 7.79 0.48
N ASN A 112 14.38 9.01 -0.03
CA ASN A 112 15.10 9.49 -1.21
C ASN A 112 15.53 10.97 -1.05
N PRO A 113 16.83 11.29 -1.15
CA PRO A 113 17.33 12.66 -0.98
C PRO A 113 16.83 13.68 -2.02
N THR A 114 16.39 13.23 -3.20
CA THR A 114 15.81 14.09 -4.23
C THR A 114 14.38 14.46 -3.87
N ILE A 115 13.60 13.49 -3.40
CA ILE A 115 12.23 13.70 -2.96
C ILE A 115 12.23 14.60 -1.72
N GLN A 116 13.11 14.38 -0.74
CA GLN A 116 13.23 15.23 0.47
C GLN A 116 13.46 16.74 0.25
N LYS A 117 13.74 17.19 -0.98
CA LYS A 117 14.00 18.59 -1.34
C LYS A 117 12.84 19.29 -2.07
N LEU A 118 11.76 18.58 -2.39
CA LEU A 118 10.56 19.15 -3.01
C LEU A 118 9.66 19.77 -1.96
#